data_AF-A0AAD7UNR5-F1
#
_entry.id   AF-A0AAD7UNR5-F1
#
_cell.length_a   1.000
_cell.length_b   1.000
_cell.length_c   1.000
_cell.angle_alpha   90.00
_cell.angle_beta   90.00
_cell.angle_gamma   90.00
#
_symmetry.space_group_name_H-M   'P 1'
#
loop_
_entity.id
_entity.type
_entity.pdbx_description
1 polymer ?
#
loop_
_entity_poly.entity_id
_entity_poly.type
_entity_poly.pdbx_seq_one_letter_code
_entity_poly.pdbx_strand_id
1 'polypeptide(L)'
;MDPIEVIAWPRSKEVRRASRVDPQEVLQRMKEGEGEPLIVMDAQEGWSVGTLASLAAAYGDAQVTVNDRAPLQEWDDPPMRTRVVRLREYAAYANGEGDVLSGSAWYLNSWEPFATYPELRETWSYPYFVEDLLQGDDNPKLLNYTKLLFGVSGCTTRLHVDDQQTHAWLAQIEGRKQVILFAPSDGDRLRLHAWEHDASRRALDPADPPDPIAYPRVYDATIFHAILAPGDTLLVPCGWWHYARCLDVSTTLMRNFANSANTDRFKLAVRSANDHAKFNSPKYLVEPGTACVVCRATTDIKPCSRCRVVSYCGRDCQRNHWLTSHKAFCPVLADLLSFKNRSSRTAATTTPTDLFAAPARDPPKTFIKHVIRDGKGGLKPNEDSMVRVHYEGFLADGQKIDSSRGPFDFHVSRTPVAKGWREATLTMRVGEKARIAVPAHAAYADRGVKGKVPPNSPLVFDVELLRIW
;
A
#
# COMPACT_ATOMS: atom_id res chain seq x y z
N MET A 1 -23.81 -24.24 16.80
CA MET A 1 -23.85 -22.78 16.60
C MET A 1 -24.16 -22.54 15.15
N ASP A 2 -25.26 -21.85 14.89
CA ASP A 2 -25.75 -21.50 13.55
C ASP A 2 -24.63 -20.90 12.67
N PRO A 3 -24.76 -21.00 11.33
CA PRO A 3 -23.94 -20.16 10.46
C PRO A 3 -24.14 -18.73 10.96
N ILE A 4 -23.04 -18.08 11.34
CA ILE A 4 -23.03 -16.65 11.62
C ILE A 4 -23.80 -16.02 10.46
N GLU A 5 -24.99 -15.48 10.73
CA GLU A 5 -25.79 -14.80 9.74
C GLU A 5 -24.82 -13.86 9.03
N VAL A 6 -24.60 -14.12 7.74
CA VAL A 6 -23.84 -13.21 6.91
C VAL A 6 -24.61 -11.91 7.03
N ILE A 7 -24.06 -11.00 7.83
CA ILE A 7 -24.63 -9.69 8.12
C ILE A 7 -25.13 -9.16 6.79
N ALA A 8 -26.42 -8.80 6.73
CA ALA A 8 -27.07 -8.38 5.50
C ALA A 8 -26.57 -6.99 5.06
N TRP A 9 -25.28 -6.92 4.73
CA TRP A 9 -24.69 -5.81 4.02
C TRP A 9 -25.31 -5.79 2.63
N PRO A 10 -25.88 -4.66 2.18
CA PRO A 10 -26.52 -4.58 0.87
C PRO A 10 -25.59 -4.92 -0.29
N ARG A 11 -24.28 -4.74 -0.09
CA ARG A 11 -23.22 -5.01 -1.05
C ARG A 11 -22.16 -5.88 -0.38
N SER A 12 -22.15 -7.16 -0.70
CA SER A 12 -21.17 -8.11 -0.18
C SER A 12 -20.58 -8.98 -1.29
N LYS A 13 -19.33 -9.39 -1.07
CA LYS A 13 -18.58 -10.34 -1.89
C LYS A 13 -17.84 -11.31 -0.98
N GLU A 14 -17.85 -12.59 -1.32
CA GLU A 14 -16.96 -13.55 -0.67
C GLU A 14 -15.53 -13.34 -1.18
N VAL A 15 -14.54 -13.44 -0.29
CA VAL A 15 -13.12 -13.39 -0.71
C VAL A 15 -12.82 -14.61 -1.58
N ARG A 16 -12.24 -14.37 -2.76
CA ARG A 16 -11.88 -15.44 -3.69
C ARG A 16 -10.92 -16.43 -3.02
N ARG A 17 -11.21 -17.73 -3.16
CA ARG A 17 -10.33 -18.83 -2.76
C ARG A 17 -9.67 -19.47 -3.98
N ALA A 18 -8.40 -19.83 -3.87
CA ALA A 18 -7.65 -20.52 -4.93
C ALA A 18 -6.52 -21.40 -4.36
N SER A 19 -5.99 -22.27 -5.21
CA SER A 19 -4.79 -23.06 -4.98
C SER A 19 -3.93 -23.02 -6.24
N ARG A 20 -2.63 -23.31 -6.11
CA ARG A 20 -1.66 -23.36 -7.21
C ARG A 20 -1.69 -22.08 -8.05
N VAL A 21 -1.75 -20.94 -7.37
CA VAL A 21 -1.86 -19.63 -8.03
C VAL A 21 -0.54 -19.26 -8.68
N ASP A 22 -0.58 -18.55 -9.81
CA ASP A 22 0.65 -18.01 -10.41
C ASP A 22 1.14 -16.79 -9.59
N PRO A 23 2.33 -16.84 -8.98
CA PRO A 23 2.88 -15.71 -8.22
C PRO A 23 2.96 -14.42 -9.03
N GLN A 24 3.21 -14.51 -10.35
CA GLN A 24 3.27 -13.34 -11.22
C GLN A 24 1.89 -12.73 -11.43
N GLU A 25 0.85 -13.56 -11.55
CA GLU A 25 -0.52 -13.07 -11.65
C GLU A 25 -0.97 -12.39 -10.34
N VAL A 26 -0.63 -12.98 -9.18
CA VAL A 26 -0.94 -12.37 -7.87
C VAL A 26 -0.22 -11.02 -7.72
N LEU A 27 1.06 -10.96 -8.09
CA LEU A 27 1.84 -9.72 -8.08
C LEU A 27 1.28 -8.68 -9.04
N GLN A 28 0.90 -9.08 -10.25
CA GLN A 28 0.33 -8.19 -11.25
C GLN A 28 -1.01 -7.61 -10.79
N ARG A 29 -1.87 -8.43 -10.18
CA ARG A 29 -3.12 -7.97 -9.55
C ARG A 29 -2.86 -6.95 -8.44
N MET A 30 -1.80 -7.14 -7.64
CA MET A 30 -1.41 -6.13 -6.63
C MET A 30 -0.88 -4.83 -7.25
N LYS A 31 -0.27 -4.87 -8.45
CA LYS A 31 0.17 -3.69 -9.20
C LYS A 31 -0.99 -2.96 -9.89
N GLU A 32 -2.05 -3.68 -10.22
CA GLU A 32 -3.21 -3.16 -10.94
C GLU A 32 -4.31 -2.67 -9.99
N GLY A 33 -4.47 -1.35 -9.90
CA GLY A 33 -5.58 -0.77 -9.13
C GLY A 33 -5.30 -0.83 -7.63
N GLU A 34 -6.28 -1.34 -6.86
CA GLU A 34 -6.19 -1.46 -5.40
C GLU A 34 -5.74 -2.87 -4.94
N GLY A 35 -5.54 -3.80 -5.89
CA GLY A 35 -5.49 -5.24 -5.60
C GLY A 35 -6.82 -5.76 -5.06
N GLU A 36 -7.01 -7.08 -5.01
CA GLU A 36 -8.15 -7.69 -4.31
C GLU A 36 -7.62 -8.74 -3.30
N PRO A 37 -8.26 -8.89 -2.13
CA PRO A 37 -7.94 -9.95 -1.19
C PRO A 37 -8.09 -11.33 -1.83
N LEU A 38 -7.23 -12.26 -1.43
CA LEU A 38 -7.18 -13.61 -1.96
C LEU A 38 -6.89 -14.59 -0.83
N ILE A 39 -7.62 -15.69 -0.76
CA ILE A 39 -7.28 -16.81 0.12
C ILE A 39 -6.60 -17.90 -0.73
N VAL A 40 -5.38 -18.27 -0.35
CA VAL A 40 -4.60 -19.35 -0.97
C VAL A 40 -4.58 -20.54 -0.02
N MET A 41 -5.14 -21.66 -0.45
CA MET A 41 -5.44 -22.81 0.42
C MET A 41 -4.31 -23.85 0.50
N ASP A 42 -3.29 -23.72 -0.36
CA ASP A 42 -2.16 -24.66 -0.45
C ASP A 42 -0.82 -24.00 -0.09
N ALA A 43 -0.85 -22.79 0.48
CA ALA A 43 0.35 -22.02 0.79
C ALA A 43 1.10 -22.49 2.05
N GLN A 44 0.48 -23.36 2.85
CA GLN A 44 1.01 -23.86 4.13
C GLN A 44 1.55 -25.30 4.01
N GLU A 45 1.74 -25.81 2.80
CA GLU A 45 2.23 -27.17 2.59
C GLU A 45 3.60 -27.37 3.26
N GLY A 46 3.71 -28.40 4.10
CA GLY A 46 4.93 -28.73 4.84
C GLY A 46 5.18 -27.91 6.10
N TRP A 47 4.29 -26.99 6.48
CA TRP A 47 4.45 -26.19 7.70
C TRP A 47 4.14 -27.00 8.97
N SER A 48 4.84 -26.65 10.05
CA SER A 48 4.75 -27.26 11.39
C SER A 48 4.80 -26.21 12.52
N VAL A 49 4.26 -25.00 12.26
CA VAL A 49 4.32 -23.79 13.13
C VAL A 49 3.96 -24.05 14.60
N GLY A 50 3.03 -24.98 14.86
CA GLY A 50 2.53 -25.29 16.20
C GLY A 50 1.27 -24.50 16.56
N THR A 51 0.47 -25.09 17.46
CA THR A 51 -0.74 -24.49 18.03
C THR A 51 -0.41 -23.73 19.31
N LEU A 52 -1.40 -23.03 19.89
CA LEU A 52 -1.21 -22.38 21.19
C LEU A 52 -0.78 -23.41 22.26
N ALA A 53 -1.42 -24.58 22.25
CA ALA A 53 -1.12 -25.66 23.19
C ALA A 53 0.32 -26.18 23.02
N SER A 54 0.76 -26.50 21.80
CA SER A 54 2.10 -27.05 21.58
C SER A 54 3.20 -26.03 21.86
N LEU A 55 2.98 -24.76 21.49
CA LEU A 55 3.94 -23.69 21.73
C LEU A 55 4.01 -23.32 23.22
N ALA A 56 2.89 -23.35 23.95
CA ALA A 56 2.91 -23.15 25.40
C ALA A 56 3.59 -24.30 26.15
N ALA A 57 3.51 -25.53 25.64
CA ALA A 57 4.23 -26.66 26.22
C ALA A 57 5.75 -26.49 26.08
N ALA A 58 6.22 -26.04 24.91
CA ALA A 58 7.65 -25.85 24.63
C ALA A 58 8.22 -24.54 25.22
N TYR A 59 7.46 -23.44 25.17
CA TYR A 59 7.92 -22.07 25.46
C TYR A 59 7.11 -21.40 26.57
N GLY A 60 6.56 -22.19 27.48
CA GLY A 60 5.60 -21.71 28.47
C GLY A 60 6.08 -20.59 29.40
N ASP A 61 7.39 -20.44 29.60
CA ASP A 61 8.00 -19.34 30.39
C ASP A 61 8.12 -18.01 29.65
N ALA A 62 7.89 -17.99 28.33
CA ALA A 62 7.96 -16.78 27.54
C ALA A 62 7.00 -15.73 28.10
N GLN A 63 7.50 -14.54 28.38
CA GLN A 63 6.65 -13.41 28.76
C GLN A 63 5.99 -12.82 27.51
N VAL A 64 4.68 -12.76 27.53
CA VAL A 64 3.85 -12.33 26.40
C VAL A 64 2.88 -11.24 26.85
N THR A 65 2.64 -10.29 25.94
CA THR A 65 1.72 -9.19 26.15
C THR A 65 0.35 -9.54 25.60
N VAL A 66 -0.68 -9.36 26.43
CA VAL A 66 -2.08 -9.60 26.07
C VAL A 66 -2.91 -8.34 26.27
N ASN A 67 -3.88 -8.12 25.40
CA ASN A 67 -4.70 -6.91 25.36
C ASN A 67 -6.19 -7.25 25.39
N ASP A 68 -7.00 -6.47 26.11
CA ASP A 68 -8.45 -6.71 26.17
C ASP A 68 -9.20 -6.21 24.92
N ARG A 69 -8.55 -5.37 24.12
CA ARG A 69 -8.97 -4.83 22.82
C ARG A 69 -7.74 -4.71 21.91
N ALA A 70 -7.91 -4.74 20.59
CA ALA A 70 -6.81 -4.53 19.64
C ALA A 70 -7.32 -4.07 18.26
N PRO A 71 -6.53 -3.32 17.47
CA PRO A 71 -5.38 -2.52 17.92
C PRO A 71 -5.83 -1.40 18.88
N LEU A 72 -4.90 -0.78 19.62
CA LEU A 72 -5.17 0.41 20.44
C LEU A 72 -5.77 1.53 19.59
N GLN A 73 -6.77 2.23 20.12
CA GLN A 73 -7.30 3.46 19.52
C GLN A 73 -7.13 4.62 20.50
N GLU A 74 -6.69 5.78 20.00
CA GLU A 74 -6.38 6.95 20.86
C GLU A 74 -7.59 7.45 21.66
N TRP A 75 -8.80 7.19 21.16
CA TRP A 75 -10.07 7.58 21.78
C TRP A 75 -10.70 6.45 22.63
N ASP A 76 -9.96 5.40 22.97
CA ASP A 76 -10.46 4.37 23.89
C ASP A 76 -10.71 4.94 25.28
N ASP A 77 -11.97 4.91 25.73
CA ASP A 77 -12.37 5.27 27.10
C ASP A 77 -13.30 4.18 27.70
N PRO A 78 -12.87 3.44 28.74
CA PRO A 78 -11.52 3.48 29.32
C PRO A 78 -10.47 2.98 28.32
N PRO A 79 -9.18 3.35 28.47
CA PRO A 79 -8.11 2.90 27.59
C PRO A 79 -8.01 1.37 27.51
N MET A 80 -7.49 0.88 26.38
CA MET A 80 -7.14 -0.54 26.21
C MET A 80 -6.29 -1.02 27.39
N ARG A 81 -6.68 -2.14 28.00
CA ARG A 81 -5.93 -2.75 29.10
C ARG A 81 -4.93 -3.73 28.53
N THR A 82 -3.72 -3.70 29.08
CA THR A 82 -2.61 -4.56 28.69
C THR A 82 -2.08 -5.28 29.92
N ARG A 83 -1.74 -6.57 29.77
CA ARG A 83 -1.07 -7.37 30.81
C ARG A 83 0.10 -8.12 30.20
N VAL A 84 1.13 -8.36 31.02
CA VAL A 84 2.20 -9.30 30.71
C VAL A 84 1.96 -10.56 31.52
N VAL A 85 1.90 -11.70 30.83
CA VAL A 85 1.68 -13.03 31.43
C VAL A 85 2.70 -14.00 30.85
N ARG A 86 2.83 -15.19 31.44
CA ARG A 86 3.56 -16.29 30.80
C ARG A 86 2.70 -16.94 29.72
N LEU A 87 3.32 -17.44 28.66
CA LEU A 87 2.59 -18.11 27.58
C LEU A 87 1.76 -19.30 28.08
N ARG A 88 2.27 -20.05 29.08
CA ARG A 88 1.52 -21.14 29.72
C ARG A 88 0.24 -20.66 30.43
N GLU A 89 0.27 -19.48 31.03
CA GLU A 89 -0.87 -18.88 31.75
C GLU A 89 -1.93 -18.42 30.75
N TYR A 90 -1.50 -17.85 29.62
CA TYR A 90 -2.41 -17.51 28.53
C TYR A 90 -3.05 -18.75 27.89
N ALA A 91 -2.29 -19.83 27.69
CA ALA A 91 -2.83 -21.08 27.16
C ALA A 91 -3.85 -21.74 28.10
N ALA A 92 -3.60 -21.74 29.42
CA ALA A 92 -4.58 -22.16 30.41
C ALA A 92 -5.87 -21.33 30.29
N TYR A 93 -5.74 -19.99 30.29
CA TYR A 93 -6.87 -19.07 30.10
C TYR A 93 -7.66 -19.38 28.82
N ALA A 94 -6.98 -19.65 27.71
CA ALA A 94 -7.63 -19.94 26.43
C ALA A 94 -8.46 -21.22 26.45
N ASN A 95 -8.09 -22.18 27.31
CA ASN A 95 -8.83 -23.42 27.54
C ASN A 95 -9.92 -23.29 28.61
N GLY A 96 -10.15 -22.09 29.16
CA GLY A 96 -11.07 -21.87 30.28
C GLY A 96 -10.52 -22.32 31.63
N GLU A 97 -9.20 -22.51 31.73
CA GLU A 97 -8.49 -22.88 32.95
C GLU A 97 -7.70 -21.69 33.52
N GLY A 98 -7.33 -21.76 34.80
CA GLY A 98 -6.56 -20.70 35.45
C GLY A 98 -7.36 -19.45 35.83
N ASP A 99 -6.71 -18.55 36.58
CA ASP A 99 -7.33 -17.40 37.23
C ASP A 99 -6.61 -16.06 36.95
N VAL A 100 -5.50 -16.10 36.20
CA VAL A 100 -4.66 -14.94 35.87
C VAL A 100 -5.38 -13.94 34.96
N LEU A 101 -6.16 -14.45 34.01
CA LEU A 101 -6.94 -13.65 33.06
C LEU A 101 -8.41 -14.08 33.15
N SER A 102 -9.31 -13.11 33.21
CA SER A 102 -10.75 -13.36 33.27
C SER A 102 -11.54 -12.11 32.84
N GLY A 103 -12.84 -12.28 32.61
CA GLY A 103 -13.80 -11.18 32.41
C GLY A 103 -13.68 -10.39 31.10
N SER A 104 -12.83 -10.81 30.17
CA SER A 104 -12.66 -10.18 28.85
C SER A 104 -12.05 -11.18 27.87
N ALA A 105 -12.25 -10.99 26.56
CA ALA A 105 -11.59 -11.76 25.51
C ALA A 105 -10.15 -11.24 25.30
N TRP A 106 -9.26 -11.53 26.25
CA TRP A 106 -7.85 -11.16 26.18
C TRP A 106 -7.20 -11.76 24.95
N TYR A 107 -6.51 -10.92 24.18
CA TYR A 107 -5.93 -11.26 22.89
C TYR A 107 -4.40 -11.08 22.91
N LEU A 108 -3.68 -12.13 22.55
CA LEU A 108 -2.24 -12.10 22.34
C LEU A 108 -1.99 -11.81 20.86
N ASN A 109 -1.72 -10.55 20.52
CA ASN A 109 -1.65 -10.08 19.13
C ASN A 109 -0.28 -9.48 18.74
N SER A 110 0.75 -9.69 19.56
CA SER A 110 2.04 -9.05 19.38
C SER A 110 3.24 -9.93 19.76
N TRP A 111 3.12 -11.26 19.71
CA TRP A 111 4.26 -12.13 20.01
C TRP A 111 5.11 -12.35 18.75
N GLU A 112 6.39 -11.99 18.87
CA GLU A 112 7.40 -12.01 17.81
C GLU A 112 8.52 -13.00 18.20
N PRO A 113 8.25 -14.32 18.29
CA PRO A 113 9.16 -15.27 18.92
C PRO A 113 10.41 -15.57 18.11
N PHE A 114 10.41 -15.31 16.80
CA PHE A 114 11.41 -15.82 15.86
C PHE A 114 12.82 -15.28 16.10
N ALA A 115 12.96 -14.11 16.71
CA ALA A 115 14.27 -13.60 17.10
C ALA A 115 14.84 -14.33 18.33
N THR A 116 13.97 -14.69 19.27
CA THR A 116 14.31 -15.34 20.55
C THR A 116 14.46 -16.85 20.42
N TYR A 117 13.65 -17.48 19.56
CA TYR A 117 13.58 -18.91 19.30
C TYR A 117 13.81 -19.17 17.80
N PRO A 118 15.07 -19.14 17.32
CA PRO A 118 15.38 -19.24 15.89
C PRO A 118 14.91 -20.54 15.24
N GLU A 119 14.80 -21.63 16.00
CA GLU A 119 14.30 -22.92 15.53
C GLU A 119 12.85 -22.84 15.03
N LEU A 120 12.05 -21.89 15.53
CA LEU A 120 10.69 -21.63 15.02
C LEU A 120 10.66 -21.04 13.62
N ARG A 121 11.81 -20.69 13.03
CA ARG A 121 11.90 -20.26 11.63
C ARG A 121 11.91 -21.45 10.68
N GLU A 122 12.28 -22.63 11.16
CA GLU A 122 12.33 -23.86 10.35
C GLU A 122 10.95 -24.54 10.24
N THR A 123 9.96 -24.07 11.00
CA THR A 123 8.61 -24.65 11.05
C THR A 123 7.66 -24.08 10.00
N TRP A 124 8.11 -23.13 9.18
CA TRP A 124 7.31 -22.53 8.11
C TRP A 124 8.22 -21.98 7.01
N SER A 125 7.62 -21.60 5.89
CA SER A 125 8.30 -20.97 4.78
C SER A 125 7.52 -19.75 4.31
N TYR A 126 8.19 -18.81 3.63
CA TYR A 126 7.47 -17.71 3.00
C TYR A 126 6.48 -18.27 1.95
N PRO A 127 5.21 -17.82 1.93
CA PRO A 127 4.23 -18.32 0.96
C PRO A 127 4.72 -18.17 -0.48
N TYR A 128 4.63 -19.25 -1.27
CA TYR A 128 5.20 -19.30 -2.63
C TYR A 128 4.70 -18.22 -3.60
N PHE A 129 3.51 -17.68 -3.33
CA PHE A 129 2.85 -16.67 -4.16
C PHE A 129 3.22 -15.23 -3.75
N VAL A 130 4.06 -15.04 -2.73
CA VAL A 130 4.44 -13.74 -2.18
C VAL A 130 5.88 -13.40 -2.58
N GLU A 131 6.03 -12.35 -3.39
CA GLU A 131 7.29 -11.61 -3.46
C GLU A 131 7.41 -10.78 -2.18
N ASP A 132 8.40 -11.04 -1.33
CA ASP A 132 8.65 -10.26 -0.11
C ASP A 132 10.08 -9.70 -0.14
N LEU A 133 10.19 -8.39 -0.30
CA LEU A 133 11.45 -7.65 -0.32
C LEU A 133 11.94 -7.26 1.08
N LEU A 134 11.16 -7.57 2.12
CA LEU A 134 11.53 -7.41 3.53
C LEU A 134 12.04 -8.74 4.13
N GLN A 135 12.23 -9.78 3.32
CA GLN A 135 12.85 -11.03 3.73
C GLN A 135 14.26 -10.77 4.29
N GLY A 136 14.65 -11.52 5.33
CA GLY A 136 15.96 -11.39 5.95
C GLY A 136 15.93 -11.86 7.39
N ASP A 137 16.18 -13.16 7.59
CA ASP A 137 16.08 -13.80 8.90
C ASP A 137 17.23 -13.41 9.84
N ASP A 138 18.26 -12.76 9.31
CA ASP A 138 19.42 -12.27 10.08
C ASP A 138 19.21 -10.85 10.64
N ASN A 139 18.13 -10.16 10.25
CA ASN A 139 17.82 -8.82 10.76
C ASN A 139 16.65 -8.88 11.74
N PRO A 140 16.90 -8.78 13.07
CA PRO A 140 15.86 -8.87 14.08
C PRO A 140 14.70 -7.90 13.85
N LYS A 141 14.96 -6.71 13.29
CA LYS A 141 13.90 -5.71 13.05
C LYS A 141 12.99 -6.05 11.86
N LEU A 142 13.42 -6.92 10.95
CA LEU A 142 12.57 -7.46 9.89
C LEU A 142 11.80 -8.70 10.36
N LEU A 143 12.30 -9.39 11.38
CA LEU A 143 11.56 -10.46 12.06
C LEU A 143 10.36 -9.92 12.84
N ASN A 144 10.41 -8.67 13.35
CA ASN A 144 9.27 -8.02 14.01
C ASN A 144 8.04 -7.83 13.09
N TYR A 145 8.19 -8.02 11.78
CA TYR A 145 7.06 -8.02 10.84
C TYR A 145 6.29 -9.34 10.86
N THR A 146 6.89 -10.41 11.40
CA THR A 146 6.28 -11.74 11.52
C THR A 146 5.80 -11.97 12.95
N LYS A 147 4.52 -12.28 13.11
CA LYS A 147 3.89 -12.43 14.43
C LYS A 147 3.06 -13.69 14.50
N LEU A 148 3.04 -14.29 15.70
CA LEU A 148 2.00 -15.24 16.07
C LEU A 148 0.91 -14.51 16.85
N LEU A 149 -0.32 -14.70 16.38
CA LEU A 149 -1.52 -14.18 17.01
C LEU A 149 -2.29 -15.35 17.61
N PHE A 150 -2.59 -15.26 18.91
CA PHE A 150 -3.42 -16.23 19.60
C PHE A 150 -4.63 -15.55 20.19
N GLY A 151 -5.84 -15.96 19.83
CA GLY A 151 -7.07 -15.40 20.38
C GLY A 151 -8.03 -16.49 20.84
N VAL A 152 -8.88 -16.16 21.80
CA VAL A 152 -10.06 -16.97 22.16
C VAL A 152 -11.27 -16.52 21.35
N SER A 153 -12.37 -17.27 21.42
CA SER A 153 -13.64 -16.84 20.82
C SER A 153 -14.03 -15.43 21.29
N GLY A 154 -14.41 -14.59 20.34
CA GLY A 154 -14.76 -13.19 20.59
C GLY A 154 -13.59 -12.20 20.58
N CYS A 155 -12.32 -12.65 20.54
CA CYS A 155 -11.21 -11.72 20.33
C CYS A 155 -11.34 -11.03 18.97
N THR A 156 -11.23 -9.69 18.97
CA THR A 156 -11.35 -8.88 17.75
C THR A 156 -10.07 -8.11 17.45
N THR A 157 -9.66 -8.11 16.19
CA THR A 157 -8.86 -7.04 15.60
C THR A 157 -9.82 -6.04 14.97
N ARG A 158 -10.00 -4.88 15.60
CA ARG A 158 -10.90 -3.81 15.12
C ARG A 158 -10.52 -3.35 13.71
N LEU A 159 -11.50 -2.79 13.01
CA LEU A 159 -11.32 -2.34 11.63
C LEU A 159 -10.20 -1.29 11.53
N HIS A 160 -9.20 -1.58 10.71
CA HIS A 160 -8.03 -0.71 10.51
C HIS A 160 -7.37 -0.95 9.15
N VAL A 161 -6.38 -0.13 8.83
CA VAL A 161 -5.45 -0.32 7.71
C VAL A 161 -4.06 -0.50 8.32
N ASP A 162 -3.26 -1.40 7.74
CA ASP A 162 -1.89 -1.61 8.21
C ASP A 162 -1.00 -0.38 8.02
N ASP A 163 -0.13 -0.17 9.00
CA ASP A 163 0.84 0.91 8.97
C ASP A 163 1.89 0.72 7.86
N GLN A 164 2.61 1.80 7.59
CA GLN A 164 3.75 1.84 6.67
C GLN A 164 3.42 1.43 5.22
N GLN A 165 2.13 1.38 4.86
CA GLN A 165 1.69 0.98 3.51
C GLN A 165 2.22 -0.40 3.11
N THR A 166 2.25 -1.33 4.06
CA THR A 166 2.63 -2.73 3.82
C THR A 166 1.44 -3.53 3.29
N HIS A 167 1.74 -4.61 2.57
CA HIS A 167 0.80 -5.71 2.42
C HIS A 167 0.84 -6.58 3.68
N ALA A 168 -0.13 -7.46 3.87
CA ALA A 168 -0.04 -8.51 4.86
C ALA A 168 -0.51 -9.86 4.31
N TRP A 169 0.00 -10.94 4.88
CA TRP A 169 -0.65 -12.23 4.78
C TRP A 169 -0.93 -12.80 6.17
N LEU A 170 -2.03 -13.54 6.31
CA LEU A 170 -2.49 -14.17 7.53
C LEU A 170 -2.76 -15.65 7.23
N ALA A 171 -1.88 -16.53 7.71
CA ALA A 171 -1.99 -17.98 7.63
C ALA A 171 -2.68 -18.51 8.89
N GLN A 172 -3.89 -19.04 8.72
CA GLN A 172 -4.66 -19.62 9.80
C GLN A 172 -4.15 -21.03 10.10
N ILE A 173 -3.61 -21.24 11.31
CA ILE A 173 -2.98 -22.50 11.73
C ILE A 173 -3.96 -23.36 12.54
N GLU A 174 -4.74 -22.74 13.41
CA GLU A 174 -5.69 -23.40 14.31
C GLU A 174 -6.95 -22.56 14.47
N GLY A 175 -8.10 -23.21 14.60
CA GLY A 175 -9.39 -22.54 14.81
C GLY A 175 -9.87 -21.71 13.61
N ARG A 176 -11.04 -21.09 13.76
CA ARG A 176 -11.64 -20.25 12.72
C ARG A 176 -11.61 -18.77 13.06
N LYS A 177 -11.48 -17.94 12.02
CA LYS A 177 -11.46 -16.48 12.13
C LYS A 177 -12.34 -15.84 11.07
N GLN A 178 -13.35 -15.10 11.48
CA GLN A 178 -14.14 -14.26 10.58
C GLN A 178 -13.29 -13.06 10.17
N VAL A 179 -13.27 -12.76 8.87
CA VAL A 179 -12.62 -11.55 8.33
C VAL A 179 -13.62 -10.75 7.49
N ILE A 180 -13.57 -9.43 7.64
CA ILE A 180 -14.35 -8.48 6.83
C ILE A 180 -13.37 -7.41 6.35
N LEU A 181 -13.37 -7.14 5.05
CA LEU A 181 -12.48 -6.20 4.40
C LEU A 181 -13.25 -5.20 3.55
N PHE A 182 -12.69 -4.01 3.38
CA PHE A 182 -13.20 -2.98 2.48
C PHE A 182 -12.07 -2.46 1.61
N ALA A 183 -12.42 -2.15 0.36
CA ALA A 183 -11.47 -1.60 -0.59
C ALA A 183 -10.95 -0.23 -0.10
N PRO A 184 -9.70 0.16 -0.42
CA PRO A 184 -9.18 1.49 -0.11
C PRO A 184 -10.10 2.63 -0.55
N SER A 185 -10.74 2.49 -1.72
CA SER A 185 -11.72 3.43 -2.27
C SER A 185 -13.00 3.60 -1.46
N ASP A 186 -13.29 2.70 -0.52
CA ASP A 186 -14.40 2.81 0.43
C ASP A 186 -14.04 3.59 1.70
N GLY A 187 -12.78 3.97 1.91
CA GLY A 187 -12.31 4.57 3.17
C GLY A 187 -13.10 5.80 3.64
N ASP A 188 -13.56 6.67 2.73
CA ASP A 188 -14.37 7.85 3.07
C ASP A 188 -15.81 7.51 3.49
N ARG A 189 -16.26 6.28 3.21
CA ARG A 189 -17.58 5.76 3.60
C ARG A 189 -17.56 5.12 4.98
N LEU A 190 -16.38 4.69 5.44
CA LEU A 190 -16.18 4.02 6.73
C LEU A 190 -15.97 4.99 7.90
N ARG A 191 -15.88 6.29 7.58
CA ARG A 191 -15.55 7.36 8.54
C ARG A 191 -16.80 8.16 8.88
N LEU A 192 -16.85 8.63 10.12
CA LEU A 192 -17.74 9.71 10.53
C LEU A 192 -17.40 10.98 9.73
N HIS A 193 -18.39 11.85 9.47
CA HIS A 193 -18.08 13.13 8.82
C HIS A 193 -17.09 13.94 9.68
N ALA A 194 -16.20 14.71 9.02
CA ALA A 194 -15.13 15.45 9.69
C ALA A 194 -15.60 16.50 10.74
N TRP A 195 -16.89 16.84 10.77
CA TRP A 195 -17.52 17.74 11.74
C TRP A 195 -18.31 17.01 12.84
N GLU A 196 -18.30 15.66 12.83
CA GLU A 196 -19.01 14.78 13.77
C GLU A 196 -18.05 13.99 14.67
N HIS A 197 -16.81 14.47 14.83
CA HIS A 197 -15.84 13.94 15.80
C HIS A 197 -16.31 14.25 17.23
N ASP A 198 -17.38 13.59 17.65
CA ASP A 198 -17.69 13.37 19.05
C ASP A 198 -16.90 12.14 19.50
N ALA A 199 -16.05 12.33 20.51
CA ALA A 199 -15.29 11.27 21.15
C ALA A 199 -16.19 10.19 21.79
N SER A 200 -17.51 10.41 21.87
CA SER A 200 -18.49 9.45 22.38
C SER A 200 -18.86 8.32 21.38
N ARG A 201 -18.48 8.40 20.10
CA ARG A 201 -18.91 7.43 19.07
C ARG A 201 -17.88 6.32 18.86
N ARG A 202 -18.30 5.08 19.14
CA ARG A 202 -17.51 3.83 19.05
C ARG A 202 -16.95 3.62 17.64
N ALA A 203 -15.78 3.00 17.53
CA ALA A 203 -15.28 2.55 16.22
C ALA A 203 -16.26 1.59 15.54
N LEU A 204 -16.36 1.71 14.21
CA LEU A 204 -17.13 0.82 13.36
C LEU A 204 -16.70 -0.64 13.59
N ASP A 205 -17.59 -1.46 14.16
CA ASP A 205 -17.46 -2.92 14.14
C ASP A 205 -18.26 -3.44 12.95
N PRO A 206 -17.65 -3.83 11.83
CA PRO A 206 -18.38 -4.29 10.66
C PRO A 206 -19.06 -5.66 10.87
N ALA A 207 -18.73 -6.36 11.96
CA ALA A 207 -19.36 -7.60 12.35
C ALA A 207 -20.63 -7.40 13.22
N ASP A 208 -20.98 -6.16 13.53
CA ASP A 208 -22.28 -5.75 14.09
C ASP A 208 -22.79 -4.54 13.28
N PRO A 209 -23.82 -4.68 12.42
CA PRO A 209 -24.17 -3.66 11.45
C PRO A 209 -24.36 -2.27 12.12
N PRO A 210 -23.59 -1.26 11.68
CA PRO A 210 -23.53 0.03 12.36
C PRO A 210 -24.83 0.81 12.26
N ASP A 211 -25.10 1.67 13.24
CA ASP A 211 -26.25 2.58 13.17
C ASP A 211 -26.19 3.43 11.87
N PRO A 212 -27.18 3.32 10.96
CA PRO A 212 -27.20 4.08 9.71
C PRO A 212 -27.25 5.59 9.93
N ILE A 213 -27.70 6.06 11.09
CA ILE A 213 -27.70 7.49 11.42
C ILE A 213 -26.28 7.96 11.74
N ALA A 214 -25.52 7.14 12.49
CA ALA A 214 -24.13 7.45 12.81
C ALA A 214 -23.20 7.25 11.60
N TYR A 215 -23.52 6.31 10.71
CA TYR A 215 -22.70 5.95 9.55
C TYR A 215 -23.51 5.98 8.24
N PRO A 216 -23.98 7.14 7.78
CA PRO A 216 -24.95 7.25 6.70
C PRO A 216 -24.46 6.73 5.34
N ARG A 217 -23.13 6.63 5.15
CA ARG A 217 -22.51 6.22 3.90
C ARG A 217 -21.93 4.81 3.94
N VAL A 218 -21.91 4.15 5.10
CA VAL A 218 -21.21 2.87 5.24
C VAL A 218 -21.85 1.77 4.42
N TYR A 219 -23.17 1.80 4.25
CA TYR A 219 -23.92 0.85 3.43
C TYR A 219 -23.74 1.03 1.91
N ASP A 220 -23.09 2.12 1.47
CA ASP A 220 -22.64 2.25 0.09
C ASP A 220 -21.34 1.49 -0.19
N ALA A 221 -20.59 1.14 0.87
CA ALA A 221 -19.35 0.37 0.75
C ALA A 221 -19.64 -1.09 0.40
N THR A 222 -18.70 -1.75 -0.25
CA THR A 222 -18.81 -3.19 -0.52
C THR A 222 -17.93 -3.94 0.47
N ILE A 223 -18.53 -4.85 1.24
CA ILE A 223 -17.73 -5.74 2.08
C ILE A 223 -17.19 -6.91 1.27
N PHE A 224 -15.96 -7.30 1.60
CA PHE A 224 -15.37 -8.57 1.23
C PHE A 224 -15.27 -9.41 2.50
N HIS A 225 -15.81 -10.63 2.52
CA HIS A 225 -15.88 -11.42 3.74
C HIS A 225 -15.46 -12.87 3.53
N ALA A 226 -14.95 -13.49 4.60
CA ALA A 226 -14.66 -14.92 4.67
C ALA A 226 -14.61 -15.41 6.12
N ILE A 227 -14.73 -16.72 6.30
CA ILE A 227 -14.29 -17.42 7.51
C ILE A 227 -13.02 -18.18 7.15
N LEU A 228 -11.88 -17.75 7.70
CA LEU A 228 -10.63 -18.48 7.56
C LEU A 228 -10.68 -19.75 8.42
N ALA A 229 -10.29 -20.86 7.82
CA ALA A 229 -10.13 -22.16 8.48
C ALA A 229 -8.64 -22.58 8.47
N PRO A 230 -8.23 -23.57 9.28
CA PRO A 230 -6.86 -24.09 9.25
C PRO A 230 -6.42 -24.46 7.82
N GLY A 231 -5.24 -23.98 7.41
CA GLY A 231 -4.71 -24.13 6.05
C GLY A 231 -4.98 -22.95 5.11
N ASP A 232 -5.93 -22.06 5.43
CA ASP A 232 -6.18 -20.85 4.65
C ASP A 232 -5.10 -19.79 4.89
N THR A 233 -4.51 -19.25 3.81
CA THR A 233 -3.64 -18.07 3.87
C THR A 233 -4.28 -16.90 3.15
N LEU A 234 -4.77 -15.92 3.91
CA LEU A 234 -5.35 -14.69 3.40
C LEU A 234 -4.26 -13.68 3.03
N LEU A 235 -4.27 -13.20 1.79
CA LEU A 235 -3.52 -12.03 1.33
C LEU A 235 -4.38 -10.77 1.49
N VAL A 236 -3.83 -9.76 2.15
CA VAL A 236 -4.42 -8.43 2.33
C VAL A 236 -3.55 -7.41 1.62
N PRO A 237 -4.01 -6.85 0.48
CA PRO A 237 -3.23 -5.83 -0.22
C PRO A 237 -3.12 -4.54 0.58
N CYS A 238 -2.01 -3.81 0.39
CA CYS A 238 -1.74 -2.52 1.03
C CYS A 238 -2.93 -1.56 0.86
N GLY A 239 -3.37 -0.96 1.97
CA GLY A 239 -4.43 0.05 2.00
C GLY A 239 -5.84 -0.52 2.21
N TRP A 240 -6.01 -1.84 2.17
CA TRP A 240 -7.30 -2.47 2.46
C TRP A 240 -7.65 -2.34 3.94
N TRP A 241 -8.84 -1.85 4.21
CA TRP A 241 -9.39 -1.85 5.57
C TRP A 241 -9.77 -3.28 5.90
N HIS A 242 -9.42 -3.75 7.09
CA HIS A 242 -9.71 -5.12 7.48
C HIS A 242 -10.01 -5.25 8.97
N TYR A 243 -10.93 -6.15 9.26
CA TYR A 243 -11.43 -6.53 10.56
C TYR A 243 -11.29 -8.04 10.69
N ALA A 244 -10.99 -8.52 11.90
CA ALA A 244 -10.98 -9.94 12.19
C ALA A 244 -11.60 -10.25 13.55
N ARG A 245 -12.37 -11.34 13.65
CA ARG A 245 -12.94 -11.87 14.90
C ARG A 245 -12.65 -13.37 15.00
N CYS A 246 -12.01 -13.78 16.09
CA CYS A 246 -11.82 -15.19 16.40
C CYS A 246 -13.17 -15.83 16.76
N LEU A 247 -13.48 -16.96 16.11
CA LEU A 247 -14.71 -17.72 16.37
C LEU A 247 -14.47 -18.89 17.34
N ASP A 248 -13.23 -19.36 17.37
CA ASP A 248 -12.74 -20.41 18.26
C ASP A 248 -11.41 -19.94 18.88
N VAL A 249 -10.79 -20.77 19.73
CA VAL A 249 -9.37 -20.63 20.04
C VAL A 249 -8.59 -20.72 18.73
N SER A 250 -7.79 -19.71 18.44
CA SER A 250 -7.22 -19.48 17.12
C SER A 250 -5.73 -19.19 17.21
N THR A 251 -4.94 -19.87 16.38
CA THR A 251 -3.55 -19.54 16.09
C THR A 251 -3.44 -19.03 14.65
N THR A 252 -2.86 -17.84 14.46
CA THR A 252 -2.58 -17.29 13.13
C THR A 252 -1.13 -16.84 13.06
N LEU A 253 -0.41 -17.34 12.05
CA LEU A 253 0.89 -16.77 11.66
C LEU A 253 0.62 -15.66 10.67
N MET A 254 1.13 -14.46 10.92
CA MET A 254 0.97 -13.34 10.00
C MET A 254 2.30 -12.69 9.71
N ARG A 255 2.37 -12.01 8.56
CA ARG A 255 3.49 -11.14 8.24
C ARG A 255 3.07 -9.94 7.42
N ASN A 256 3.55 -8.76 7.83
CA ASN A 256 3.55 -7.58 6.99
C ASN A 256 4.73 -7.63 6.02
N PHE A 257 4.52 -7.26 4.76
CA PHE A 257 5.57 -7.31 3.75
C PHE A 257 5.49 -6.15 2.76
N ALA A 258 6.59 -5.93 2.04
CA ALA A 258 6.64 -5.01 0.91
C ALA A 258 7.19 -5.74 -0.31
N ASN A 259 6.70 -5.37 -1.48
CA ASN A 259 7.07 -5.98 -2.74
C ASN A 259 7.17 -4.94 -3.85
N SER A 260 7.41 -5.37 -5.09
CA SER A 260 7.55 -4.45 -6.22
C SER A 260 6.27 -3.66 -6.53
N ALA A 261 5.11 -4.03 -6.00
CA ALA A 261 3.84 -3.31 -6.16
C ALA A 261 3.68 -2.11 -5.21
N ASN A 262 4.21 -2.18 -3.98
CA ASN A 262 4.07 -1.10 -2.99
C ASN A 262 5.39 -0.45 -2.57
N THR A 263 6.54 -0.83 -3.16
CA THR A 263 7.88 -0.35 -2.76
C THR A 263 7.96 1.17 -2.60
N ASP A 264 7.40 1.95 -3.52
CA ASP A 264 7.48 3.42 -3.44
C ASP A 264 6.61 3.96 -2.29
N ARG A 265 5.41 3.40 -2.10
CA ARG A 265 4.52 3.76 -0.97
C ARG A 265 5.15 3.39 0.37
N PHE A 266 5.72 2.19 0.47
CA PHE A 266 6.45 1.72 1.64
C PHE A 266 7.64 2.63 1.96
N LYS A 267 8.48 2.95 0.96
CA LYS A 267 9.60 3.89 1.11
C LYS A 267 9.14 5.26 1.60
N LEU A 268 8.00 5.76 1.11
CA LEU A 268 7.45 7.04 1.55
C LEU A 268 6.93 6.98 2.99
N ALA A 269 6.21 5.92 3.34
CA ALA A 269 5.65 5.76 4.67
C ALA A 269 6.72 5.56 5.76
N VAL A 270 7.78 4.79 5.46
CA VAL A 270 8.94 4.64 6.36
C VAL A 270 9.68 5.97 6.57
N ARG A 271 9.69 6.89 5.58
CA ARG A 271 10.25 8.24 5.80
C ARG A 271 9.44 9.01 6.83
N SER A 272 8.13 8.96 6.79
CA SER A 272 7.27 9.79 7.65
C SER A 272 7.25 9.39 9.14
N ALA A 273 7.99 8.34 9.53
CA ALA A 273 7.90 7.61 10.80
C ALA A 273 8.31 8.36 12.09
N ASN A 274 7.80 9.57 12.30
CA ASN A 274 7.95 10.30 13.57
C ASN A 274 6.66 10.98 14.06
N ASP A 275 5.50 10.66 13.49
CA ASP A 275 4.20 11.12 13.99
C ASP A 275 3.27 9.91 14.00
N HIS A 276 3.23 9.20 15.14
CA HIS A 276 2.33 8.05 15.34
C HIS A 276 0.85 8.44 15.25
N ALA A 277 0.54 9.74 15.29
CA ALA A 277 -0.77 10.29 15.02
C ALA A 277 -0.80 10.90 13.61
N LYS A 278 -1.80 10.54 12.80
CA LYS A 278 -2.20 11.11 11.47
C LYS A 278 -1.82 10.30 10.23
N PHE A 279 -2.28 9.05 10.16
CA PHE A 279 -2.37 8.29 8.90
C PHE A 279 -3.69 8.57 8.16
N ASN A 280 -3.69 9.59 7.28
CA ASN A 280 -4.40 9.65 5.99
C ASN A 280 -4.30 11.01 5.25
N SER A 281 -3.31 11.85 5.54
CA SER A 281 -3.17 13.11 4.81
C SER A 281 -2.15 12.97 3.65
N PRO A 282 -2.48 13.42 2.42
CA PRO A 282 -1.52 13.59 1.32
C PRO A 282 -0.33 14.51 1.64
N LYS A 283 -0.33 15.17 2.81
CA LYS A 283 0.68 16.16 3.22
C LYS A 283 2.01 15.55 3.68
N TYR A 284 2.19 14.23 3.66
CA TYR A 284 3.40 13.57 4.18
C TYR A 284 4.34 13.01 3.09
N LEU A 285 4.08 13.29 1.82
CA LEU A 285 4.91 12.92 0.67
C LEU A 285 6.04 13.96 0.47
N VAL A 286 7.20 13.74 1.07
CA VAL A 286 8.40 14.55 0.80
C VAL A 286 9.34 13.76 -0.13
N GLU A 287 9.59 14.31 -1.32
CA GLU A 287 10.55 13.75 -2.28
C GLU A 287 11.98 13.74 -1.68
N PRO A 288 12.82 12.73 -1.99
CA PRO A 288 14.20 12.72 -1.49
C PRO A 288 14.94 14.00 -1.88
N GLY A 289 15.66 14.61 -0.95
CA GLY A 289 16.40 15.84 -1.20
C GLY A 289 15.56 17.13 -1.10
N THR A 290 14.24 17.05 -0.92
CA THR A 290 13.38 18.25 -0.91
C THR A 290 13.08 18.79 0.48
N ALA A 291 13.02 17.93 1.50
CA ALA A 291 12.91 18.38 2.90
C ALA A 291 13.53 17.38 3.89
N CYS A 292 13.82 17.88 5.09
CA CYS A 292 14.30 17.10 6.22
C CYS A 292 13.18 16.20 6.72
N VAL A 293 13.49 14.91 6.87
CA VAL A 293 12.52 13.89 7.31
C VAL A 293 12.05 14.08 8.76
N VAL A 294 12.84 14.78 9.58
CA VAL A 294 12.53 15.01 10.99
C VAL A 294 11.79 16.33 11.21
N CYS A 295 12.36 17.44 10.77
CA CYS A 295 11.85 18.79 11.07
C CYS A 295 11.20 19.51 9.88
N ARG A 296 11.17 18.88 8.69
CA ARG A 296 10.58 19.42 7.45
C ARG A 296 11.24 20.69 6.88
N ALA A 297 12.39 21.11 7.39
CA ALA A 297 13.21 22.15 6.74
C ALA A 297 13.50 21.79 5.27
N THR A 298 13.55 22.77 4.37
CA THR A 298 13.75 22.56 2.93
C THR A 298 15.11 23.05 2.42
N THR A 299 15.92 23.66 3.29
CA THR A 299 17.26 24.16 2.97
C THR A 299 18.33 23.20 3.50
N ASP A 300 19.48 23.17 2.83
CA ASP A 300 20.67 22.36 3.20
C ASP A 300 20.39 20.86 3.35
N ILE A 301 19.51 20.33 2.49
CA ILE A 301 19.03 18.97 2.56
C ILE A 301 20.02 17.99 1.94
N LYS A 302 20.51 17.06 2.76
CA LYS A 302 21.42 16.01 2.33
C LYS A 302 20.76 14.64 2.44
N PRO A 303 20.75 13.83 1.37
CA PRO A 303 20.23 12.47 1.43
C PRO A 303 21.15 11.58 2.27
N CYS A 304 20.60 10.51 2.84
CA CYS A 304 21.42 9.47 3.45
C CYS A 304 22.37 8.87 2.40
N SER A 305 23.66 8.78 2.74
CA SER A 305 24.71 8.29 1.84
C SER A 305 24.51 6.84 1.39
N ARG A 306 23.86 6.00 2.22
CA ARG A 306 23.60 4.59 1.91
C ARG A 306 22.29 4.39 1.17
N CYS A 307 21.15 4.66 1.82
CA CYS A 307 19.85 4.35 1.24
C CYS A 307 19.31 5.41 0.29
N ARG A 308 19.79 6.67 0.33
CA ARG A 308 19.27 7.81 -0.46
C ARG A 308 17.75 8.08 -0.36
N VAL A 309 17.00 7.32 0.44
CA VAL A 309 15.53 7.41 0.59
C VAL A 309 15.14 8.54 1.54
N VAL A 310 15.87 8.74 2.63
CA VAL A 310 15.59 9.82 3.60
C VAL A 310 16.61 10.95 3.44
N SER A 311 16.24 12.17 3.83
CA SER A 311 17.12 13.34 3.78
C SER A 311 17.04 14.17 5.06
N TYR A 312 18.12 14.89 5.36
CA TYR A 312 18.30 15.62 6.62
C TYR A 312 18.84 17.02 6.36
N CYS A 313 18.38 18.01 7.12
CA CYS A 313 18.96 19.36 7.12
C CYS A 313 20.26 19.46 7.94
N GLY A 314 20.59 18.44 8.74
CA GLY A 314 21.75 18.48 9.62
C GLY A 314 21.98 17.19 10.41
N ARG A 315 23.14 17.14 11.10
CA ARG A 315 23.61 15.95 11.85
C ARG A 315 22.70 15.57 13.01
N ASP A 316 22.07 16.54 13.67
CA ASP A 316 21.21 16.26 14.82
C ASP A 316 19.92 15.55 14.42
N CYS A 317 19.26 16.05 13.36
CA CYS A 317 18.11 15.38 12.75
C CYS A 317 18.48 13.99 12.23
N GLN A 318 19.66 13.84 11.63
CA GLN A 318 20.15 12.55 11.18
C GLN A 318 20.35 11.59 12.35
N ARG A 319 21.04 11.99 13.43
CA ARG A 319 21.34 11.14 14.57
C ARG A 319 20.08 10.69 15.29
N ASN A 320 19.13 11.61 15.51
CA ASN A 320 17.87 11.31 16.16
C ASN A 320 17.09 10.23 15.40
N HIS A 321 16.81 10.47 14.12
CA HIS A 321 16.09 9.52 13.27
C HIS A 321 16.86 8.22 13.03
N TRP A 322 18.20 8.27 12.97
CA TRP A 322 19.03 7.08 12.79
C TRP A 322 18.84 6.08 13.93
N LEU A 323 18.85 6.56 15.17
CA LEU A 323 18.73 5.70 16.35
C LEU A 323 17.31 5.14 16.51
N THR A 324 16.28 5.94 16.25
CA THR A 324 14.90 5.57 16.50
C THR A 324 14.33 4.66 15.41
N SER A 325 14.52 5.00 14.13
CA SER A 325 13.81 4.33 13.03
C SER A 325 14.75 3.90 11.89
N HIS A 326 15.58 4.82 11.39
CA HIS A 326 16.24 4.62 10.09
C HIS A 326 17.36 3.56 10.08
N LYS A 327 18.16 3.37 11.14
CA LYS A 327 19.27 2.39 11.15
C LYS A 327 18.82 0.98 10.73
N ALA A 328 17.61 0.59 11.15
CA ALA A 328 16.97 -0.68 10.86
C ALA A 328 16.71 -0.90 9.37
N PHE A 329 16.14 0.15 8.76
CA PHE A 329 15.60 0.11 7.42
C PHE A 329 16.62 0.58 6.39
N CYS A 330 17.71 1.24 6.79
CA CYS A 330 18.71 1.76 5.86
C CYS A 330 19.30 0.68 4.92
N PRO A 331 19.67 -0.52 5.40
CA PRO A 331 20.07 -1.63 4.52
C PRO A 331 18.96 -2.01 3.54
N VAL A 332 17.76 -2.28 4.04
CA VAL A 332 16.61 -2.70 3.23
C VAL A 332 16.20 -1.64 2.21
N LEU A 333 16.17 -0.37 2.60
CA LEU A 333 15.89 0.75 1.72
C LEU A 333 16.97 0.93 0.65
N ALA A 334 18.24 0.64 0.98
CA ALA A 334 19.33 0.62 0.01
C ALA A 334 19.20 -0.57 -0.96
N ASP A 335 18.81 -1.74 -0.46
CA ASP A 335 18.60 -2.95 -1.25
C ASP A 335 17.37 -2.83 -2.16
N LEU A 336 16.29 -2.20 -1.67
CA LEU A 336 15.13 -1.81 -2.47
C LEU A 336 15.45 -0.77 -3.56
N LEU A 337 16.60 -0.09 -3.49
CA LEU A 337 17.12 0.72 -4.60
C LEU A 337 18.06 -0.09 -5.50
N SER A 338 18.77 -1.09 -4.97
CA SER A 338 19.65 -1.97 -5.75
C SER A 338 18.86 -3.01 -6.57
N PHE A 339 17.64 -3.37 -6.17
CA PHE A 339 16.71 -4.19 -6.97
C PHE A 339 16.33 -3.54 -8.31
N LYS A 340 16.22 -2.20 -8.38
CA LYS A 340 16.11 -1.47 -9.65
C LYS A 340 17.32 -1.70 -10.56
N ASN A 341 18.48 -2.08 -10.02
CA ASN A 341 19.70 -2.35 -10.79
C ASN A 341 19.91 -3.83 -11.17
N ARG A 342 19.19 -4.78 -10.57
CA ARG A 342 19.24 -6.21 -10.99
C ARG A 342 18.18 -6.58 -12.03
N SER A 343 17.02 -5.94 -11.99
CA SER A 343 16.00 -6.08 -13.04
C SER A 343 16.25 -5.21 -14.28
N SER A 344 17.27 -4.33 -14.27
CA SER A 344 17.58 -3.40 -15.37
C SER A 344 18.70 -3.86 -16.31
N ARG A 345 18.90 -5.18 -16.47
CA ARG A 345 19.42 -5.66 -17.76
C ARG A 345 18.27 -5.66 -18.77
N THR A 346 18.02 -4.45 -19.27
CA THR A 346 17.28 -4.00 -20.48
C THR A 346 16.18 -2.97 -20.17
N ALA A 347 16.59 -1.70 -20.19
CA ALA A 347 16.00 -0.64 -21.02
C ALA A 347 16.69 0.69 -20.62
N ALA A 348 17.45 1.26 -21.55
CA ALA A 348 18.18 2.50 -21.33
C ALA A 348 17.21 3.68 -21.09
N THR A 349 17.52 4.53 -20.11
CA THR A 349 16.85 5.81 -19.90
C THR A 349 17.30 6.79 -20.99
N THR A 350 16.46 7.04 -21.99
CA THR A 350 16.70 8.09 -23.00
C THR A 350 16.39 9.47 -22.41
N THR A 351 17.32 10.40 -22.58
CA THR A 351 17.21 11.82 -22.24
C THR A 351 16.33 12.60 -23.24
N PRO A 352 15.82 13.80 -22.90
CA PRO A 352 15.01 14.64 -23.81
C PRO A 352 15.66 14.93 -25.16
N THR A 353 16.99 14.95 -25.21
CA THR A 353 17.80 15.17 -26.43
C THR A 353 17.77 13.98 -27.40
N ASP A 354 17.50 12.76 -26.92
CA ASP A 354 17.59 11.53 -27.72
C ASP A 354 16.40 11.33 -28.67
N LEU A 355 15.28 12.01 -28.44
CA LEU A 355 14.08 11.90 -29.28
C LEU A 355 14.20 12.62 -30.64
N PHE A 356 15.24 13.44 -30.83
CA PHE A 356 15.50 14.14 -32.09
C PHE A 356 16.71 13.58 -32.86
N ALA A 357 17.35 12.51 -32.37
CA ALA A 357 18.55 11.94 -32.99
C ALA A 357 18.25 10.62 -33.72
N ALA A 358 17.63 10.70 -34.91
CA ALA A 358 17.74 9.68 -35.97
C ALA A 358 17.40 10.31 -37.34
N PRO A 359 18.09 9.94 -38.44
CA PRO A 359 18.00 10.64 -39.71
C PRO A 359 16.70 10.37 -40.47
N ALA A 360 16.31 11.36 -41.26
CA ALA A 360 15.13 11.40 -42.13
C ALA A 360 15.01 10.16 -43.04
N ARG A 361 13.89 9.45 -42.95
CA ARG A 361 13.30 8.58 -43.99
C ARG A 361 11.90 8.12 -43.55
N ASP A 362 10.98 9.09 -43.52
CA ASP A 362 9.54 8.92 -43.69
C ASP A 362 8.90 10.32 -43.70
N PRO A 363 7.72 10.52 -44.32
CA PRO A 363 7.07 11.85 -44.37
C PRO A 363 6.98 12.45 -42.96
N PRO A 364 7.09 13.78 -42.79
CA PRO A 364 7.36 14.36 -41.48
C PRO A 364 6.20 14.04 -40.53
N LYS A 365 6.46 13.12 -39.61
CA LYS A 365 5.52 12.78 -38.54
C LYS A 365 5.23 14.06 -37.77
N THR A 366 3.96 14.36 -37.59
CA THR A 366 3.47 15.52 -36.82
C THR A 366 3.78 15.41 -35.33
N PHE A 367 4.12 14.22 -34.85
CA PHE A 367 4.65 13.96 -33.52
C PHE A 367 5.42 12.64 -33.48
N ILE A 368 6.31 12.50 -32.49
CA ILE A 368 6.90 11.24 -32.05
C ILE A 368 6.40 10.98 -30.64
N LYS A 369 5.71 9.86 -30.42
CA LYS A 369 5.20 9.47 -29.10
C LYS A 369 6.03 8.32 -28.55
N HIS A 370 6.63 8.54 -27.39
CA HIS A 370 7.28 7.52 -26.58
C HIS A 370 6.41 7.25 -25.35
N VAL A 371 5.80 6.07 -25.30
CA VAL A 371 4.96 5.68 -24.16
C VAL A 371 5.86 5.43 -22.95
N ILE A 372 5.63 6.18 -21.88
CA ILE A 372 6.33 6.02 -20.58
C ILE A 372 5.55 5.01 -19.72
N ARG A 373 4.23 5.05 -19.81
CA ARG A 373 3.30 4.12 -19.16
C ARG A 373 2.10 3.92 -20.06
N ASP A 374 1.77 2.67 -20.38
CA ASP A 374 0.57 2.37 -21.17
C ASP A 374 -0.71 2.75 -20.42
N GLY A 375 -1.72 3.16 -21.18
CA GLY A 375 -3.07 3.36 -20.65
C GLY A 375 -3.86 2.06 -20.60
N LYS A 376 -4.90 2.02 -19.77
CA LYS A 376 -5.76 0.87 -19.53
C LYS A 376 -7.00 0.95 -20.45
N GLY A 377 -7.47 -0.20 -20.94
CA GLY A 377 -8.72 -0.32 -21.70
C GLY A 377 -8.65 0.00 -23.20
N GLY A 378 -9.76 -0.23 -23.90
CA GLY A 378 -9.86 -0.11 -25.36
C GLY A 378 -10.17 1.30 -25.89
N LEU A 379 -10.81 2.14 -25.07
CA LEU A 379 -11.32 3.46 -25.46
C LEU A 379 -10.19 4.47 -25.72
N LYS A 380 -10.24 5.10 -26.88
CA LYS A 380 -9.37 6.20 -27.29
C LYS A 380 -10.23 7.44 -27.56
N PRO A 381 -9.70 8.66 -27.34
CA PRO A 381 -10.41 9.87 -27.72
C PRO A 381 -10.66 9.90 -29.22
N ASN A 382 -11.80 10.45 -29.63
CA ASN A 382 -12.08 10.88 -31.00
C ASN A 382 -12.08 12.41 -31.07
N GLU A 383 -12.31 12.98 -32.26
CA GLU A 383 -12.24 14.44 -32.48
C GLU A 383 -13.28 15.24 -31.67
N ASP A 384 -14.39 14.60 -31.29
CA ASP A 384 -15.48 15.21 -30.51
C ASP A 384 -15.34 15.00 -29.00
N SER A 385 -14.34 14.24 -28.56
CA SER A 385 -14.15 13.93 -27.14
C SER A 385 -13.74 15.14 -26.32
N MET A 386 -14.27 15.23 -25.11
CA MET A 386 -13.63 16.00 -24.03
C MET A 386 -12.63 15.09 -23.33
N VAL A 387 -11.44 15.59 -23.05
CA VAL A 387 -10.39 14.81 -22.37
C VAL A 387 -9.81 15.56 -21.19
N ARG A 388 -9.45 14.83 -20.14
CA ARG A 388 -8.76 15.35 -18.96
C ARG A 388 -7.33 14.86 -18.95
N VAL A 389 -6.35 15.75 -18.81
CA VAL A 389 -4.93 15.39 -18.81
C VAL A 389 -4.16 16.04 -17.66
N HIS A 390 -3.04 15.45 -17.28
CA HIS A 390 -1.91 16.16 -16.68
C HIS A 390 -0.83 16.37 -17.72
N TYR A 391 -0.18 17.54 -17.73
CA TYR A 391 0.91 17.78 -18.65
C TYR A 391 1.99 18.73 -18.19
N GLU A 392 3.18 18.54 -18.76
CA GLU A 392 4.28 19.49 -18.75
C GLU A 392 4.82 19.67 -20.16
N GLY A 393 5.11 20.90 -20.56
CA GLY A 393 5.65 21.25 -21.87
C GLY A 393 7.01 21.91 -21.76
N PHE A 394 7.91 21.55 -22.67
CA PHE A 394 9.30 21.98 -22.71
C PHE A 394 9.71 22.37 -24.13
N LEU A 395 10.70 23.26 -24.26
CA LEU A 395 11.51 23.38 -25.47
C LEU A 395 12.45 22.18 -25.59
N ALA A 396 13.03 21.95 -26.78
CA ALA A 396 13.94 20.84 -27.01
C ALA A 396 15.24 20.91 -26.18
N ASP A 397 15.62 22.08 -25.69
CA ASP A 397 16.74 22.27 -24.75
C ASP A 397 16.37 21.95 -23.28
N GLY A 398 15.13 21.55 -23.02
CA GLY A 398 14.61 21.23 -21.69
C GLY A 398 14.05 22.41 -20.92
N GLN A 399 14.06 23.63 -21.47
CA GLN A 399 13.42 24.77 -20.83
C GLN A 399 11.90 24.56 -20.74
N LYS A 400 11.35 24.57 -19.53
CA LYS A 400 9.92 24.43 -19.30
C LYS A 400 9.16 25.67 -19.80
N ILE A 401 8.14 25.46 -20.64
CA ILE A 401 7.31 26.52 -21.22
C ILE A 401 5.92 26.60 -20.60
N ASP A 402 5.38 25.47 -20.15
CA ASP A 402 4.04 25.40 -19.58
C ASP A 402 3.82 24.11 -18.77
N SER A 403 2.79 24.10 -17.92
CA SER A 403 2.30 22.86 -17.28
C SER A 403 0.91 23.04 -16.70
N SER A 404 0.17 21.94 -16.63
CA SER A 404 -1.11 21.89 -15.92
C SER A 404 -0.88 22.04 -14.40
N ARG A 405 -1.46 23.08 -13.76
CA ARG A 405 -1.39 23.29 -12.29
C ARG A 405 -2.32 22.38 -11.48
N GLY A 406 -3.05 21.51 -12.18
CA GLY A 406 -4.07 20.56 -11.76
C GLY A 406 -4.60 19.84 -13.01
N PRO A 407 -5.59 18.93 -12.94
CA PRO A 407 -6.12 18.29 -14.15
C PRO A 407 -6.65 19.34 -15.13
N PHE A 408 -6.25 19.23 -16.41
CA PHE A 408 -6.63 20.16 -17.47
C PHE A 408 -7.60 19.48 -18.43
N ASP A 409 -8.79 20.06 -18.56
CA ASP A 409 -9.82 19.57 -19.49
C ASP A 409 -9.75 20.35 -20.80
N PHE A 410 -9.73 19.65 -21.93
CA PHE A 410 -9.83 20.28 -23.24
C PHE A 410 -10.60 19.42 -24.24
N HIS A 411 -11.22 20.09 -25.21
CA HIS A 411 -11.95 19.44 -26.29
C HIS A 411 -11.02 19.23 -27.48
N VAL A 412 -10.95 18.00 -28.00
CA VAL A 412 -9.89 17.60 -28.95
C VAL A 412 -9.86 18.47 -30.22
N SER A 413 -11.00 18.69 -30.87
CA SER A 413 -11.09 19.54 -32.08
C SER A 413 -11.25 21.04 -31.81
N ARG A 414 -11.90 21.44 -30.71
CA ARG A 414 -12.30 22.84 -30.47
C ARG A 414 -11.29 23.67 -29.68
N THR A 415 -10.41 23.03 -28.91
CA THR A 415 -9.38 23.77 -28.17
C THR A 415 -8.18 24.07 -29.08
N PRO A 416 -7.70 25.33 -29.14
CA PRO A 416 -6.57 25.72 -29.97
C PRO A 416 -5.25 25.26 -29.32
N VAL A 417 -4.85 24.02 -29.62
CA VAL A 417 -3.58 23.39 -29.22
C VAL A 417 -2.74 23.05 -30.44
N ALA A 418 -1.44 22.82 -30.24
CA ALA A 418 -0.52 22.38 -31.30
C ALA A 418 -1.05 21.14 -32.04
N LYS A 419 -0.85 21.09 -33.37
CA LYS A 419 -1.33 20.00 -34.22
C LYS A 419 -0.81 18.64 -33.76
N GLY A 420 0.51 18.53 -33.53
CA GLY A 420 1.11 17.27 -33.07
C GLY A 420 0.66 16.83 -31.68
N TRP A 421 0.37 17.78 -30.79
CA TRP A 421 -0.21 17.49 -29.48
C TRP A 421 -1.60 16.86 -29.61
N ARG A 422 -2.46 17.46 -30.46
CA ARG A 422 -3.83 16.97 -30.69
C ARG A 422 -3.80 15.55 -31.25
N GLU A 423 -3.03 15.35 -32.31
CA GLU A 423 -2.93 14.06 -32.99
C GLU A 423 -2.32 12.99 -32.08
N ALA A 424 -1.32 13.35 -31.26
CA ALA A 424 -0.79 12.43 -30.26
C ALA A 424 -1.85 12.02 -29.23
N THR A 425 -2.65 12.97 -28.73
CA THR A 425 -3.71 12.70 -27.75
C THR A 425 -4.74 11.70 -28.25
N LEU A 426 -5.13 11.78 -29.54
CA LEU A 426 -6.06 10.82 -30.18
C LEU A 426 -5.52 9.38 -30.17
N THR A 427 -4.20 9.20 -30.11
CA THR A 427 -3.60 7.86 -30.04
C THR A 427 -3.49 7.32 -28.62
N MET A 428 -3.74 8.15 -27.60
CA MET A 428 -3.57 7.78 -26.20
C MET A 428 -4.77 7.00 -25.65
N ARG A 429 -4.51 6.24 -24.59
CA ARG A 429 -5.54 5.56 -23.77
C ARG A 429 -5.65 6.21 -22.40
N VAL A 430 -6.81 6.07 -21.75
CA VAL A 430 -6.97 6.53 -20.36
C VAL A 430 -5.95 5.83 -19.45
N GLY A 431 -5.23 6.60 -18.64
CA GLY A 431 -4.10 6.18 -17.81
C GLY A 431 -2.74 6.22 -18.52
N GLU A 432 -2.70 6.39 -19.85
CA GLU A 432 -1.46 6.43 -20.62
C GLU A 432 -0.67 7.67 -20.24
N LYS A 433 0.60 7.49 -19.90
CA LYS A 433 1.58 8.57 -19.78
C LYS A 433 2.57 8.44 -20.93
N ALA A 434 2.67 9.46 -21.76
CA ALA A 434 3.55 9.46 -22.91
C ALA A 434 4.34 10.77 -23.00
N ARG A 435 5.58 10.64 -23.48
CA ARG A 435 6.37 11.77 -23.94
C ARG A 435 6.11 11.98 -25.43
N ILE A 436 5.69 13.18 -25.80
CA ILE A 436 5.30 13.55 -27.15
C ILE A 436 6.24 14.65 -27.62
N ALA A 437 7.11 14.33 -28.58
CA ALA A 437 7.92 15.31 -29.28
C ALA A 437 7.16 15.81 -30.52
N VAL A 438 6.99 17.11 -30.64
CA VAL A 438 6.26 17.77 -31.72
C VAL A 438 7.25 18.66 -32.50
N PRO A 439 7.55 18.34 -33.77
CA PRO A 439 8.42 19.19 -34.59
C PRO A 439 7.80 20.56 -34.83
N ALA A 440 8.65 21.57 -35.07
CA ALA A 440 8.24 22.97 -35.15
C ALA A 440 7.04 23.23 -36.09
N HIS A 441 7.01 22.60 -37.28
CA HIS A 441 5.94 22.76 -38.27
C HIS A 441 4.57 22.21 -37.80
N ALA A 442 4.55 21.28 -36.85
CA ALA A 442 3.35 20.71 -36.22
C ALA A 442 3.10 21.27 -34.80
N ALA A 443 4.00 22.13 -34.33
CA ALA A 443 3.84 22.93 -33.11
C ALA A 443 3.19 24.28 -33.45
N TYR A 444 3.94 25.39 -33.33
CA TYR A 444 3.48 26.75 -33.63
C TYR A 444 4.22 27.39 -34.81
N ALA A 445 5.07 26.63 -35.52
CA ALA A 445 5.81 27.05 -36.71
C ALA A 445 6.50 28.42 -36.56
N ASP A 446 6.54 29.22 -37.63
CA ASP A 446 7.13 30.56 -37.69
C ASP A 446 6.40 31.60 -36.82
N ARG A 447 5.16 31.32 -36.41
CA ARG A 447 4.37 32.22 -35.56
C ARG A 447 4.83 32.21 -34.11
N GLY A 448 5.23 31.05 -33.59
CA GLY A 448 5.53 30.86 -32.17
C GLY A 448 4.36 31.23 -31.25
N VAL A 449 4.66 31.42 -29.95
CA VAL A 449 3.74 31.94 -28.93
C VAL A 449 4.46 33.05 -28.18
N LYS A 450 4.00 34.30 -28.35
CA LYS A 450 4.65 35.47 -27.75
C LYS A 450 4.87 35.28 -26.24
N GLY A 451 6.14 35.38 -25.82
CA GLY A 451 6.54 35.26 -24.41
C GLY A 451 6.57 33.84 -23.84
N LYS A 452 6.32 32.79 -24.65
CA LYS A 452 6.35 31.39 -24.20
C LYS A 452 7.11 30.44 -25.13
N VAL A 453 6.90 30.54 -26.45
CA VAL A 453 7.50 29.64 -27.44
C VAL A 453 8.09 30.47 -28.57
N PRO A 454 9.42 30.44 -28.79
CA PRO A 454 10.02 31.13 -29.92
C PRO A 454 9.53 30.56 -31.28
N PRO A 455 9.53 31.36 -32.36
CA PRO A 455 9.33 30.86 -33.72
C PRO A 455 10.21 29.64 -34.04
N ASN A 456 9.70 28.74 -34.87
CA ASN A 456 10.38 27.53 -35.35
C ASN A 456 10.90 26.59 -34.26
N SER A 457 10.30 26.62 -33.06
CA SER A 457 10.72 25.76 -31.95
C SER A 457 9.98 24.43 -31.93
N PRO A 458 10.70 23.28 -31.88
CA PRO A 458 10.09 22.00 -31.54
C PRO A 458 9.77 21.95 -30.05
N LEU A 459 8.71 21.21 -29.71
CA LEU A 459 8.22 21.09 -28.35
C LEU A 459 8.27 19.64 -27.88
N VAL A 460 8.50 19.44 -26.59
CA VAL A 460 8.39 18.14 -25.95
C VAL A 460 7.37 18.25 -24.83
N PHE A 461 6.45 17.29 -24.79
CA PHE A 461 5.40 17.25 -23.78
C PHE A 461 5.41 15.93 -23.04
N ASP A 462 5.30 15.96 -21.72
CA ASP A 462 4.93 14.80 -20.93
C ASP A 462 3.44 14.91 -20.64
N VAL A 463 2.65 13.95 -21.11
CA VAL A 463 1.19 13.97 -21.04
C VAL A 463 0.69 12.70 -20.39
N GLU A 464 -0.22 12.83 -19.43
CA GLU A 464 -0.96 11.73 -18.83
C GLU A 464 -2.45 11.92 -19.10
N LEU A 465 -3.06 11.01 -19.85
CA LEU A 465 -4.49 11.04 -20.13
C LEU A 465 -5.25 10.43 -18.96
N LEU A 466 -6.13 11.18 -18.31
CA LEU A 466 -6.83 10.78 -17.09
C LEU A 466 -8.27 10.32 -17.34
N ARG A 467 -8.94 10.93 -18.33
CA ARG A 467 -10.36 10.64 -18.62
C ARG A 467 -10.77 11.08 -20.03
N ILE A 468 -11.81 10.43 -20.55
CA ILE A 468 -12.53 10.76 -21.79
C ILE A 468 -14.01 10.87 -21.43
N TRP A 469 -14.73 11.84 -22.00
CA TRP A 469 -16.19 11.94 -21.97
C TRP A 469 -16.75 12.01 -23.37
#